data_AF-A0A090D8J9-F1
#
_entry.id   AF-A0A090D8J9-F1
#
_cell.length_a   1.000
_cell.length_b   1.000
_cell.length_c   1.000
_cell.angle_alpha   90.00
_cell.angle_beta   90.00
_cell.angle_gamma   90.00
#
_symmetry.space_group_name_H-M   'P 1'
#
loop_
_entity.id
_entity.type
_entity.pdbx_description
1 polymer ?
#
loop_
_entity_poly.entity_id
_entity_poly.type
_entity_poly.pdbx_seq_one_letter_code
_entity_poly.pdbx_strand_id
1 'polypeptide(L)' 'MDEVCPPSTVYGAFNAYDGEKTIVEYEFNNHEGGQGYQEREQMAWLSGLFGVG' A
#
# COMPACT_ATOMS: atom_id res chain seq x y z
N MET A 1 -2.78 0.95 14.28
CA MET A 1 -2.24 -0.43 14.21
C MET A 1 -3.36 -1.33 13.75
N ASP A 2 -3.25 -1.95 12.58
CA ASP A 2 -4.26 -2.90 12.11
C ASP A 2 -4.19 -4.21 12.93
N GLU A 3 -5.26 -4.53 13.65
CA GLU A 3 -5.38 -5.76 14.45
C GLU A 3 -6.02 -6.92 13.67
N VAL A 4 -6.65 -6.64 12.52
CA VAL A 4 -7.26 -7.65 11.62
C VAL A 4 -6.19 -8.24 10.71
N CYS A 5 -5.37 -7.37 10.12
CA CYS A 5 -4.21 -7.73 9.32
C CYS A 5 -2.93 -7.13 9.95
N PRO A 6 -2.35 -7.76 10.99
CA PRO A 6 -1.18 -7.21 11.67
C PRO A 6 -0.06 -6.84 10.70
N PRO A 7 0.56 -5.65 10.82
CA PRO A 7 1.66 -5.20 9.96
C PRO A 7 2.78 -6.24 9.79
N SER A 8 3.11 -7.02 10.81
CA SER A 8 4.11 -8.10 10.68
C SER A 8 3.77 -9.11 9.58
N THR A 9 2.49 -9.43 9.38
CA THR A 9 2.03 -10.32 8.31
C THR A 9 2.07 -9.63 6.94
N VAL A 10 1.70 -8.35 6.88
CA VAL A 10 1.77 -7.53 5.65
C VAL A 10 3.21 -7.34 5.20
N TYR A 11 4.12 -6.96 6.10
CA TYR A 11 5.56 -6.88 5.81
C TYR A 11 6.16 -8.23 5.49
N GLY A 12 5.70 -9.31 6.12
CA GLY A 12 6.10 -10.67 5.76
C GLY A 12 5.84 -10.98 4.28
N ALA A 13 4.61 -10.69 3.81
CA ALA A 13 4.23 -10.85 2.41
C ALA A 13 4.97 -9.87 1.48
N PHE A 14 5.04 -8.59 1.86
CA PHE A 14 5.74 -7.56 1.10
C PHE A 14 7.21 -7.93 0.89
N ASN A 15 7.91 -8.37 1.94
CA ASN A 15 9.32 -8.75 1.87
C ASN A 15 9.56 -9.98 0.98
N ALA A 16 8.63 -10.94 0.98
CA ALA A 16 8.72 -12.15 0.17
C ALA A 16 8.41 -11.96 -1.33
N TYR A 17 7.78 -10.84 -1.73
CA TYR A 17 7.46 -10.57 -3.13
C TYR A 17 8.69 -10.11 -3.92
N ASP A 18 9.08 -10.82 -4.99
CA ASP A 18 10.33 -10.54 -5.73
C ASP A 18 10.20 -9.55 -6.89
N GLY A 19 8.98 -9.06 -7.17
CA GLY A 19 8.75 -8.07 -8.21
C GLY A 19 9.05 -6.63 -7.79
N GLU A 20 8.97 -5.70 -8.74
CA GLU A 20 8.96 -4.26 -8.44
C GLU A 20 7.76 -3.95 -7.53
N LYS A 21 8.03 -3.30 -6.40
CA LYS A 21 7.05 -3.10 -5.33
C LYS A 21 7.34 -1.82 -4.54
N THR A 22 6.28 -1.19 -4.06
CA THR A 22 6.32 -0.07 -3.12
C THR A 22 5.30 -0.32 -2.01
N ILE A 23 5.52 0.28 -0.84
CA ILE A 23 4.59 0.24 0.30
C ILE A 23 4.41 1.65 0.84
N VAL A 24 3.19 1.97 1.26
CA VAL A 24 2.86 3.24 1.91
C VAL A 24 2.39 2.93 3.33
N GLU A 25 2.99 3.60 4.31
CA GLU A 25 2.66 3.46 5.72
C GLU A 25 1.67 4.53 6.16
N TYR A 26 0.63 4.10 6.89
CA TYR A 26 -0.37 4.97 7.49
C TYR A 26 -0.32 4.79 9.01
N GLU A 27 0.62 5.48 9.66
CA GLU A 27 0.99 5.28 11.08
C GLU A 27 -0.19 5.38 12.06
N PHE A 28 -1.13 6.27 11.76
CA PHE A 28 -2.28 6.56 12.64
C PHE A 28 -3.53 5.74 12.32
N ASN A 29 -3.48 4.91 11.27
CA ASN A 29 -4.62 4.15 10.79
C ASN A 29 -4.65 2.71 11.34
N ASN A 30 -5.84 2.11 11.32
CA ASN A 30 -6.06 0.70 11.61
C ASN A 30 -6.39 -0.05 10.30
N HIS A 31 -7.39 -0.94 10.32
CA HIS A 31 -7.74 -1.78 9.18
C HIS A 31 -8.25 -1.01 7.95
N GLU A 32 -8.67 0.23 8.13
CA GLU A 32 -9.08 1.09 7.02
C GLU A 32 -7.92 1.52 6.12
N GLY A 33 -6.68 1.43 6.60
CA GLY A 33 -5.50 1.90 5.88
C GLY A 33 -5.64 3.36 5.45
N GLY A 34 -5.22 3.68 4.22
CA GLY A 34 -5.30 5.05 3.70
C GLY A 34 -6.66 5.45 3.10
N GLN A 35 -7.61 4.52 2.92
CA GLN A 35 -8.86 4.74 2.18
C GLN A 35 -8.67 5.61 0.91
N GLY A 36 -9.39 6.71 0.76
CA GLY A 36 -9.29 7.61 -0.39
C GLY A 36 -7.90 8.23 -0.60
N TYR A 37 -7.07 8.33 0.44
CA TYR A 37 -5.66 8.73 0.27
C TYR A 37 -4.88 7.65 -0.47
N GLN A 38 -5.11 6.37 -0.14
CA GLN A 38 -4.46 5.25 -0.82
C GLN A 38 -5.00 5.09 -2.25
N GLU A 39 -6.29 5.32 -2.49
CA GLU A 39 -6.86 5.32 -3.85
C GLU A 39 -6.18 6.36 -4.73
N ARG A 40 -5.92 7.57 -4.21
CA ARG A 40 -5.20 8.61 -4.94
C ARG A 40 -3.75 8.19 -5.27
N GLU A 41 -3.03 7.58 -4.33
CA GLU A 41 -1.67 7.08 -4.57
C GLU A 41 -1.65 5.96 -5.64
N GLN A 42 -2.63 5.05 -5.61
CA GLN A 42 -2.79 4.00 -6.63
C GLN A 42 -3.05 4.59 -8.02
N MET A 43 -3.91 5.60 -8.13
CA MET A 43 -4.19 6.27 -9.39
C MET A 43 -2.95 6.97 -9.96
N ALA A 44 -2.15 7.62 -9.12
CA ALA A 44 -0.88 8.23 -9.53
C ALA A 44 0.13 7.17 -9.99
N TRP A 45 0.24 6.04 -9.28
CA TRP A 45 1.10 4.92 -9.67
C TRP A 45 0.68 4.31 -11.02
N LEU A 46 -0.61 4.06 -11.23
CA LEU A 46 -1.14 3.53 -12.50
C LEU A 46 -0.93 4.51 -13.66
N SER A 47 -1.13 5.81 -13.42
CA SER A 47 -0.85 6.86 -14.41
C SER A 47 0.60 6.84 -14.87
N GLY A 48 1.55 6.73 -13.94
CA GLY A 48 2.97 6.56 -14.24
C GLY A 48 3.28 5.28 -15.01
N LEU A 49 2.68 4.15 -14.63
CA LEU A 49 2.91 2.86 -15.26
C LEU A 49 2.42 2.80 -16.71
N PHE A 50 1.27 3.42 -16.99
CA PHE A 50 0.68 3.43 -18.33
C PHE A 50 1.09 4.65 -19.18
N GLY A 51 1.87 5.57 -18.63
CA GLY A 51 2.27 6.80 -19.32
C GLY A 51 1.09 7.70 -19.67
N VAL A 52 0.03 7.68 -18.85
CA VAL A 52 -1.17 8.50 -19.05
C VAL A 52 -1.08 9.71 -18.13
N GLY A 53 -0.72 10.87 -18.69
CA GLY A 53 -0.63 12.16 -18.02
C GLY A 53 -1.06 13.29 -18.94
#